data_AF-A0A2D8UPT5-F1
#
_entry.id   AF-A0A2D8UPT5-F1
#
_cell.length_a   1.000
_cell.length_b   1.000
_cell.length_c   1.000
_cell.angle_alpha   90.00
_cell.angle_beta   90.00
_cell.angle_gamma   90.00
#
_symmetry.space_group_name_H-M   'P 1'
#
loop_
_entity.id
_entity.type
_entity.pdbx_description
1 polymer ?
#
loop_
_entity_poly.entity_id
_entity_poly.type
_entity_poly.pdbx_seq_one_letter_code
_entity_poly.pdbx_strand_id
1 'polypeptide(L)'
;MILKDIHRRRKEGYKPNTFIGGVGASLSSPNHFEQYFIGLNEEDIQNFQIDANNNISFYIEKDYDIKQFFFKNENDASYYIDSEGYLKKINQGSFKGLPNFKCFYSPSMISHRSGGGYGGFGNMGLLKSMYLPLLEHTENSFINNNEKAKLLYFPNLREIWLQNVGRKSFYGLKSAKHLYIANCKKLPEIYKGYNSLHIFNQISNGCKIYANPALEKGQAYCEYIVGSLVAGDTFTVNDLTYTAVDRAALDTSEFDISTAKTEHLAYAINNDERVGEIGKLKALFYKNNIMVQSSETGELGNETKHSYIGDFVLKSSSATHFIGGNEPSYWLKLARDNFGAQLIFPNDLEDPTPVGVPKGLNVSSVTSTSFDLNFTPPMPNVNGNNGYEIWLYDGITVWQKYTPFDVIEKSGDTVNDLESGKKYTLKIRTFDGFYNLGKFSEETVFKTL
;
A
#
# COMPACT_ATOMS: atom_id res chain seq x y z
N MET A 1 -34.87 -6.40 -25.88
CA MET A 1 -33.74 -7.20 -25.36
C MET A 1 -33.71 -7.28 -23.83
N ILE A 2 -34.25 -6.30 -23.10
CA ILE A 2 -34.25 -6.20 -21.62
C ILE A 2 -35.14 -7.25 -20.90
N LEU A 3 -36.27 -7.65 -21.48
CA LEU A 3 -37.20 -8.61 -20.84
C LEU A 3 -36.71 -10.06 -20.81
N LYS A 4 -35.80 -10.46 -21.71
CA LYS A 4 -35.24 -11.83 -21.74
C LYS A 4 -34.21 -12.05 -20.62
N ASP A 5 -33.47 -11.01 -20.23
CA ASP A 5 -32.55 -11.11 -19.07
C ASP A 5 -33.29 -11.18 -17.75
N ILE A 6 -34.40 -10.44 -17.59
CA ILE A 6 -35.25 -10.50 -16.39
C ILE A 6 -35.86 -11.89 -16.21
N HIS A 7 -36.29 -12.55 -17.31
CA HIS A 7 -36.84 -13.91 -17.24
C HIS A 7 -35.76 -14.99 -17.06
N ARG A 8 -34.52 -14.77 -17.53
CA ARG A 8 -33.41 -15.72 -17.32
C ARG A 8 -32.95 -15.70 -15.85
N ARG A 9 -32.82 -14.51 -15.23
CA ARG A 9 -32.47 -14.39 -13.79
C ARG A 9 -33.52 -15.03 -12.87
N ARG A 10 -34.80 -14.96 -13.23
CA ARG A 10 -35.90 -15.61 -12.49
C ARG A 10 -35.90 -17.14 -12.59
N LYS A 11 -35.26 -17.75 -13.61
CA LYS A 11 -35.30 -19.20 -13.83
C LYS A 11 -34.15 -19.97 -13.16
N GLU A 12 -33.06 -19.30 -12.82
CA GLU A 12 -31.88 -19.91 -12.17
C GLU A 12 -31.71 -19.51 -10.69
N GLY A 13 -32.51 -18.57 -10.18
CA GLY A 13 -32.31 -17.96 -8.86
C GLY A 13 -31.11 -17.03 -8.85
N TYR A 14 -31.17 -15.95 -8.07
CA TYR A 14 -30.03 -15.04 -7.91
C TYR A 14 -28.89 -15.76 -7.18
N LYS A 15 -27.81 -16.11 -7.89
CA LYS A 15 -26.64 -16.73 -7.27
C LYS A 15 -25.95 -15.72 -6.36
N PRO A 16 -25.57 -16.07 -5.12
CA PRO A 16 -24.85 -15.17 -4.24
C PRO A 16 -23.57 -14.63 -4.90
N ASN A 17 -23.29 -13.35 -4.68
CA ASN A 17 -22.07 -12.66 -5.14
C ASN A 17 -21.33 -11.95 -4.01
N THR A 18 -21.93 -11.87 -2.82
CA THR A 18 -21.29 -11.35 -1.62
C THR A 18 -21.19 -12.49 -0.61
N PHE A 19 -19.98 -12.71 -0.07
CA PHE A 19 -19.69 -13.79 0.86
C PHE A 19 -18.88 -13.26 2.04
N ILE A 20 -19.28 -13.64 3.26
CA ILE A 20 -18.69 -13.13 4.49
C ILE A 20 -18.51 -14.30 5.46
N GLY A 21 -17.28 -14.53 5.91
CA GLY A 21 -16.95 -15.73 6.66
C GLY A 21 -17.11 -15.59 8.17
N GLY A 22 -17.77 -16.56 8.81
CA GLY A 22 -17.75 -16.79 10.27
C GLY A 22 -18.64 -15.91 11.15
N VAL A 23 -19.34 -14.92 10.60
CA VAL A 23 -20.09 -13.90 11.38
C VAL A 23 -21.62 -14.09 11.38
N GLY A 24 -22.12 -15.19 10.84
CA GLY A 24 -23.56 -15.49 10.76
C GLY A 24 -24.29 -15.53 12.11
N ALA A 25 -23.58 -15.76 13.21
CA ALA A 25 -24.15 -15.70 14.54
C ALA A 25 -24.43 -14.26 15.01
N SER A 26 -23.58 -13.29 14.64
CA SER A 26 -23.71 -11.87 15.03
C SER A 26 -24.41 -11.01 13.97
N LEU A 27 -24.35 -11.39 12.69
CA LEU A 27 -24.93 -10.67 11.55
C LEU A 27 -25.98 -11.54 10.83
N SER A 28 -27.08 -11.84 11.52
CA SER A 28 -27.99 -12.92 11.13
C SER A 28 -29.14 -12.52 10.21
N SER A 29 -29.19 -11.28 9.71
CA SER A 29 -30.29 -10.80 8.87
C SER A 29 -29.90 -9.71 7.88
N PRO A 30 -30.62 -9.56 6.75
CA PRO A 30 -30.43 -8.46 5.79
C PRO A 30 -30.50 -7.06 6.42
N ASN A 31 -31.45 -6.82 7.33
CA ASN A 31 -31.59 -5.55 8.05
C ASN A 31 -30.30 -5.12 8.79
N HIS A 32 -29.49 -6.07 9.30
CA HIS A 32 -28.18 -5.70 9.88
C HIS A 32 -27.24 -5.11 8.82
N PHE A 33 -27.23 -5.66 7.61
CA PHE A 33 -26.37 -5.16 6.54
C PHE A 33 -26.82 -3.82 5.99
N GLU A 34 -28.12 -3.57 5.85
CA GLU A 34 -28.66 -2.25 5.47
C GLU A 34 -28.13 -1.14 6.39
N GLN A 35 -28.03 -1.41 7.70
CA GLN A 35 -27.52 -0.43 8.66
C GLN A 35 -26.05 -0.03 8.40
N TYR A 36 -25.25 -0.89 7.76
CA TYR A 36 -23.83 -0.67 7.52
C TYR A 36 -23.43 -0.52 6.04
N PHE A 37 -24.28 -0.93 5.09
CA PHE A 37 -24.04 -0.78 3.66
C PHE A 37 -24.74 0.49 3.15
N ILE A 38 -23.95 1.55 2.96
CA ILE A 38 -24.44 2.83 2.44
C ILE A 38 -24.89 2.63 1.00
N GLY A 39 -26.13 3.01 0.72
CA GLY A 39 -26.71 2.93 -0.62
C GLY A 39 -27.55 1.68 -0.87
N LEU A 40 -27.61 0.75 0.09
CA LEU A 40 -28.52 -0.40 0.02
C LEU A 40 -29.65 -0.28 1.04
N ASN A 41 -30.75 -0.94 0.72
CA ASN A 41 -31.89 -1.19 1.61
C ASN A 41 -32.00 -2.72 1.83
N GLU A 42 -32.78 -3.20 2.80
CA GLU A 42 -33.02 -4.63 3.01
C GLU A 42 -33.47 -5.37 1.73
N GLU A 43 -34.32 -4.75 0.91
CA GLU A 43 -34.82 -5.33 -0.35
C GLU A 43 -33.73 -5.53 -1.43
N ASP A 44 -32.62 -4.79 -1.33
CA ASP A 44 -31.47 -4.93 -2.24
C ASP A 44 -30.62 -6.17 -1.90
N ILE A 45 -30.84 -6.80 -0.73
CA ILE A 45 -30.10 -7.96 -0.24
C ILE A 45 -30.95 -9.20 -0.42
N GLN A 46 -30.70 -9.91 -1.52
CA GLN A 46 -31.53 -11.04 -1.96
C GLN A 46 -30.84 -12.37 -1.69
N ASN A 47 -31.64 -13.44 -1.54
CA ASN A 47 -31.13 -14.80 -1.31
C ASN A 47 -30.13 -14.89 -0.15
N PHE A 48 -30.45 -14.23 0.96
CA PHE A 48 -29.64 -14.26 2.17
C PHE A 48 -29.64 -15.65 2.81
N GLN A 49 -28.44 -16.18 3.03
CA GLN A 49 -28.21 -17.52 3.56
C GLN A 49 -27.10 -17.48 4.60
N ILE A 50 -27.26 -18.32 5.63
CA ILE A 50 -26.23 -18.61 6.63
C ILE A 50 -26.00 -20.12 6.61
N ASP A 51 -24.75 -20.55 6.42
CA ASP A 51 -24.39 -21.97 6.43
C ASP A 51 -24.10 -22.49 7.85
N ALA A 52 -23.81 -23.78 7.97
CA ALA A 52 -23.51 -24.43 9.25
C ALA A 52 -22.20 -23.94 9.92
N ASN A 53 -21.34 -23.21 9.20
CA ASN A 53 -20.12 -22.62 9.71
C ASN A 53 -20.28 -21.10 9.99
N ASN A 54 -21.53 -20.61 10.04
CA ASN A 54 -21.83 -19.19 10.17
C ASN A 54 -21.25 -18.33 9.04
N ASN A 55 -21.04 -18.88 7.85
CA ASN A 55 -20.73 -18.06 6.68
C ASN A 55 -22.03 -17.51 6.10
N ILE A 56 -21.97 -16.24 5.71
CA ILE A 56 -23.08 -15.53 5.10
C ILE A 56 -22.84 -15.47 3.59
N SER A 57 -23.91 -15.67 2.83
CA SER A 57 -23.91 -15.35 1.40
C SER A 57 -25.23 -14.71 0.98
N PHE A 58 -25.16 -13.76 0.06
CA PHE A 58 -26.33 -13.10 -0.52
C PHE A 58 -25.98 -12.47 -1.87
N TYR A 59 -27.02 -11.99 -2.54
CA TYR A 59 -26.95 -11.32 -3.83
C TYR A 59 -27.26 -9.83 -3.70
N ILE A 60 -26.45 -9.00 -4.37
CA ILE A 60 -26.65 -7.56 -4.54
C ILE A 60 -26.49 -7.21 -6.04
N GLU A 61 -27.29 -6.27 -6.56
CA GLU A 61 -27.11 -5.71 -7.93
C GLU A 61 -26.77 -4.22 -7.96
N LYS A 62 -26.48 -3.63 -6.80
CA LYS A 62 -26.35 -2.18 -6.63
C LYS A 62 -25.04 -1.82 -5.97
N ASP A 63 -24.42 -0.74 -6.43
CA ASP A 63 -23.20 -0.20 -5.85
C ASP A 63 -23.43 0.25 -4.40
N TYR A 64 -22.45 -0.01 -3.53
CA TYR A 64 -22.53 0.36 -2.12
C TYR A 64 -21.17 0.69 -1.52
N ASP A 65 -21.22 1.36 -0.36
CA ASP A 65 -20.05 1.62 0.49
C ASP A 65 -20.24 0.96 1.86
N ILE A 66 -19.15 0.62 2.56
CA ILE A 66 -19.20 0.11 3.93
C ILE A 66 -19.03 1.27 4.92
N LYS A 67 -19.96 1.42 5.87
CA LYS A 67 -19.88 2.38 6.98
C LYS A 67 -18.69 2.10 7.89
N GLN A 68 -18.30 3.13 8.63
CA GLN A 68 -17.23 3.03 9.61
C GLN A 68 -17.51 1.94 10.65
N PHE A 69 -16.45 1.26 11.10
CA PHE A 69 -16.47 0.30 12.20
C PHE A 69 -17.34 -0.94 12.04
N PHE A 70 -17.78 -1.28 10.83
CA PHE A 70 -18.67 -2.43 10.62
C PHE A 70 -18.12 -3.75 11.19
N PHE A 71 -16.95 -4.22 10.75
CA PHE A 71 -16.30 -5.41 11.30
C PHE A 71 -15.21 -5.06 12.31
N LYS A 72 -15.37 -4.01 13.11
CA LYS A 72 -14.31 -3.67 14.07
C LYS A 72 -14.27 -4.70 15.20
N ASN A 73 -13.13 -5.37 15.37
CA ASN A 73 -12.87 -6.38 16.41
C ASN A 73 -13.78 -7.63 16.32
N GLU A 74 -14.31 -7.95 15.14
CA GLU A 74 -15.09 -9.16 14.92
C GLU A 74 -14.17 -10.39 14.84
N ASN A 75 -13.95 -11.06 15.98
CA ASN A 75 -12.99 -12.16 16.07
C ASN A 75 -13.30 -13.33 15.13
N ASP A 76 -14.57 -13.56 14.80
CA ASP A 76 -14.99 -14.68 13.96
C ASP A 76 -14.92 -14.37 12.45
N ALA A 77 -14.75 -13.09 12.08
CA ALA A 77 -14.66 -12.68 10.69
C ALA A 77 -13.41 -13.29 10.03
N SER A 78 -13.62 -14.12 9.01
CA SER A 78 -12.54 -14.85 8.34
C SER A 78 -12.28 -14.42 6.90
N TYR A 79 -13.27 -13.88 6.18
CA TYR A 79 -13.08 -13.30 4.85
C TYR A 79 -14.24 -12.38 4.47
N TYR A 80 -13.99 -11.53 3.47
CA TYR A 80 -15.00 -10.75 2.78
C TYR A 80 -14.76 -10.78 1.27
N ILE A 81 -15.78 -11.12 0.50
CA ILE A 81 -15.72 -11.26 -0.96
C ILE A 81 -16.92 -10.56 -1.55
N ASP A 82 -16.67 -9.63 -2.45
CA ASP A 82 -17.64 -9.05 -3.36
C ASP A 82 -17.20 -9.44 -4.79
N SER A 83 -17.75 -10.55 -5.30
CA SER A 83 -17.22 -11.19 -6.51
C SER A 83 -17.55 -10.43 -7.79
N GLU A 84 -18.64 -9.67 -7.78
CA GLU A 84 -19.14 -8.90 -8.93
C GLU A 84 -18.75 -7.41 -8.85
N GLY A 85 -18.12 -6.97 -7.75
CA GLY A 85 -17.52 -5.64 -7.67
C GLY A 85 -18.54 -4.52 -7.47
N TYR A 86 -19.52 -4.72 -6.59
CA TYR A 86 -20.48 -3.70 -6.21
C TYR A 86 -19.99 -2.79 -5.06
N LEU A 87 -19.06 -3.25 -4.23
CA LEU A 87 -18.43 -2.43 -3.20
C LEU A 87 -17.49 -1.39 -3.82
N LYS A 88 -17.74 -0.10 -3.59
CA LYS A 88 -16.92 1.00 -4.11
C LYS A 88 -16.01 1.60 -3.07
N LYS A 89 -16.46 1.76 -1.83
CA LYS A 89 -15.64 2.38 -0.78
C LYS A 89 -15.83 1.71 0.56
N ILE A 90 -14.78 1.81 1.37
CA ILE A 90 -14.84 1.50 2.79
C ILE A 90 -14.47 2.73 3.62
N ASN A 91 -15.10 2.87 4.78
CA ASN A 91 -14.82 3.94 5.71
C ASN A 91 -13.90 3.47 6.86
N GLN A 92 -13.65 4.38 7.81
CA GLN A 92 -12.62 4.16 8.82
C GLN A 92 -12.94 2.95 9.69
N GLY A 93 -11.92 2.15 10.00
CA GLY A 93 -12.03 1.06 10.96
C GLY A 93 -12.98 -0.07 10.56
N SER A 94 -13.47 -0.13 9.32
CA SER A 94 -14.45 -1.13 8.90
C SER A 94 -13.92 -2.57 8.94
N PHE A 95 -12.60 -2.79 8.84
CA PHE A 95 -11.95 -4.10 8.90
C PHE A 95 -10.75 -4.09 9.86
N LYS A 96 -10.91 -3.48 11.04
CA LYS A 96 -9.84 -3.34 12.03
C LYS A 96 -9.94 -4.39 13.12
N GLY A 97 -8.81 -5.02 13.45
CA GLY A 97 -8.69 -5.92 14.60
C GLY A 97 -9.34 -7.28 14.37
N LEU A 98 -9.09 -7.87 13.19
CA LEU A 98 -9.72 -9.12 12.78
C LEU A 98 -8.69 -10.27 12.85
N PRO A 99 -8.52 -10.93 14.01
CA PRO A 99 -7.44 -11.90 14.21
C PRO A 99 -7.49 -13.09 13.25
N ASN A 100 -8.68 -13.54 12.84
CA ASN A 100 -8.88 -14.72 12.00
C ASN A 100 -9.06 -14.40 10.50
N PHE A 101 -8.92 -13.14 10.11
CA PHE A 101 -9.26 -12.69 8.76
C PHE A 101 -8.16 -13.02 7.75
N LYS A 102 -8.51 -13.81 6.72
CA LYS A 102 -7.59 -14.40 5.74
C LYS A 102 -7.61 -13.68 4.39
N CYS A 103 -8.75 -13.15 3.98
CA CYS A 103 -8.97 -12.65 2.62
C CYS A 103 -9.93 -11.46 2.55
N PHE A 104 -9.52 -10.41 1.83
CA PHE A 104 -10.40 -9.35 1.35
C PHE A 104 -10.34 -9.29 -0.18
N TYR A 105 -11.47 -9.48 -0.85
CA TYR A 105 -11.59 -9.38 -2.30
C TYR A 105 -12.73 -8.45 -2.69
N SER A 106 -12.39 -7.34 -3.35
CA SER A 106 -13.36 -6.45 -3.99
C SER A 106 -12.71 -5.82 -5.22
N PRO A 107 -13.01 -6.33 -6.43
CA PRO A 107 -12.31 -5.94 -7.65
C PRO A 107 -12.61 -4.49 -8.05
N SER A 108 -13.71 -3.93 -7.56
CA SER A 108 -14.20 -2.59 -7.92
C SER A 108 -14.11 -1.55 -6.81
N MET A 109 -13.48 -1.89 -5.68
CA MET A 109 -13.27 -0.91 -4.62
C MET A 109 -12.29 0.17 -5.10
N ILE A 110 -12.74 1.42 -5.15
CA ILE A 110 -11.97 2.57 -5.65
C ILE A 110 -11.32 3.39 -4.54
N SER A 111 -11.82 3.30 -3.30
CA SER A 111 -11.34 4.17 -2.22
C SER A 111 -11.45 3.56 -0.83
N HIS A 112 -10.46 3.87 0.00
CA HIS A 112 -10.53 3.75 1.46
C HIS A 112 -10.48 5.15 2.09
N ARG A 113 -11.45 5.45 2.95
CA ARG A 113 -11.55 6.73 3.67
C ARG A 113 -11.39 6.56 5.17
N SER A 114 -10.57 7.40 5.79
CA SER A 114 -10.26 7.37 7.22
C SER A 114 -9.96 8.78 7.78
N GLY A 115 -10.97 9.64 7.81
CA GLY A 115 -10.84 11.02 8.34
C GLY A 115 -10.49 11.11 9.83
N GLY A 116 -10.87 10.13 10.66
CA GLY A 116 -10.51 10.09 12.09
C GLY A 116 -9.20 9.35 12.38
N GLY A 117 -8.60 8.76 11.35
CA GLY A 117 -7.35 7.99 11.38
C GLY A 117 -7.41 6.66 12.13
N TYR A 118 -8.60 6.09 12.26
CA TYR A 118 -8.76 4.66 12.52
C TYR A 118 -8.51 3.87 11.23
N GLY A 119 -7.50 3.00 11.22
CA GLY A 119 -7.16 2.25 10.02
C GLY A 119 -8.28 1.35 9.51
N GLY A 120 -8.52 1.36 8.20
CA GLY A 120 -9.51 0.51 7.55
C GLY A 120 -9.17 -0.98 7.68
N PHE A 121 -7.93 -1.35 7.37
CA PHE A 121 -7.41 -2.73 7.38
C PHE A 121 -6.22 -2.89 8.35
N GLY A 122 -6.43 -2.52 9.61
CA GLY A 122 -5.40 -2.62 10.65
C GLY A 122 -5.50 -3.90 11.47
N ASN A 123 -4.38 -4.57 11.74
CA ASN A 123 -4.29 -5.73 12.64
C ASN A 123 -5.17 -6.94 12.19
N MET A 124 -5.09 -7.37 10.93
CA MET A 124 -5.73 -8.60 10.47
C MET A 124 -4.74 -9.77 10.60
N GLY A 125 -4.97 -10.63 11.59
CA GLY A 125 -3.95 -11.56 12.09
C GLY A 125 -3.53 -12.66 11.11
N LEU A 126 -4.40 -13.00 10.15
CA LEU A 126 -4.17 -14.07 9.16
C LEU A 126 -4.19 -13.61 7.70
N LEU A 127 -4.23 -12.30 7.42
CA LEU A 127 -4.28 -11.81 6.05
C LEU A 127 -3.00 -12.23 5.33
N LYS A 128 -3.12 -13.06 4.28
CA LYS A 128 -1.98 -13.47 3.43
C LYS A 128 -1.85 -12.61 2.19
N SER A 129 -2.98 -12.23 1.59
CA SER A 129 -3.02 -11.46 0.35
C SER A 129 -4.20 -10.50 0.30
N MET A 130 -4.04 -9.39 -0.42
CA MET A 130 -5.11 -8.45 -0.73
C MET A 130 -5.03 -8.02 -2.20
N TYR A 131 -6.17 -8.08 -2.90
CA TYR A 131 -6.27 -7.79 -4.32
C TYR A 131 -7.33 -6.72 -4.56
N LEU A 132 -6.89 -5.48 -4.85
CA LEU A 132 -7.75 -4.33 -5.10
C LEU A 132 -7.30 -3.60 -6.37
N PRO A 133 -7.62 -4.15 -7.54
CA PRO A 133 -7.08 -3.69 -8.81
C PRO A 133 -7.58 -2.31 -9.23
N LEU A 134 -8.73 -1.86 -8.72
CA LEU A 134 -9.30 -0.55 -9.04
C LEU A 134 -9.16 0.47 -7.90
N LEU A 135 -8.44 0.15 -6.83
CA LEU A 135 -8.23 1.08 -5.72
C LEU A 135 -7.40 2.27 -6.20
N GLU A 136 -7.95 3.48 -6.16
CA GLU A 136 -7.27 4.69 -6.62
C GLU A 136 -6.74 5.56 -5.48
N HIS A 137 -7.35 5.49 -4.31
CA HIS A 137 -7.04 6.39 -3.19
C HIS A 137 -7.13 5.69 -1.83
N THR A 138 -6.12 5.90 -0.99
CA THR A 138 -6.13 5.44 0.40
C THR A 138 -5.84 6.56 1.38
N GLU A 139 -6.67 6.68 2.42
CA GLU A 139 -6.42 7.58 3.54
C GLU A 139 -5.65 6.90 4.71
N ASN A 140 -5.61 7.59 5.86
CA ASN A 140 -4.95 7.20 7.10
C ASN A 140 -5.09 5.72 7.47
N SER A 141 -3.97 5.08 7.78
CA SER A 141 -3.96 3.74 8.38
C SER A 141 -4.60 2.64 7.55
N PHE A 142 -4.52 2.74 6.22
CA PHE A 142 -5.08 1.76 5.30
C PHE A 142 -4.73 0.32 5.67
N ILE A 143 -3.48 -0.11 5.50
CA ILE A 143 -3.04 -1.48 5.76
C ILE A 143 -1.87 -1.51 6.75
N ASN A 144 -2.17 -1.68 8.04
CA ASN A 144 -1.19 -1.59 9.12
C ASN A 144 -1.15 -2.84 10.00
N ASN A 145 0.05 -3.26 10.42
CA ASN A 145 0.33 -4.39 11.30
C ASN A 145 -0.30 -5.71 10.80
N ASN A 146 -0.26 -5.93 9.49
CA ASN A 146 -0.68 -7.19 8.89
C ASN A 146 0.56 -8.04 8.66
N GLU A 147 1.12 -8.56 9.77
CA GLU A 147 2.46 -9.16 9.76
C GLU A 147 2.59 -10.39 8.87
N LYS A 148 1.47 -11.07 8.55
CA LYS A 148 1.42 -12.25 7.68
C LYS A 148 1.13 -11.95 6.21
N ALA A 149 0.85 -10.69 5.85
CA ALA A 149 0.56 -10.33 4.47
C ALA A 149 1.83 -10.49 3.63
N LYS A 150 1.76 -11.34 2.60
CA LYS A 150 2.86 -11.65 1.67
C LYS A 150 2.72 -10.89 0.34
N LEU A 151 1.49 -10.75 -0.16
CA LEU A 151 1.20 -10.13 -1.46
C LEU A 151 0.13 -9.06 -1.33
N LEU A 152 0.46 -7.83 -1.72
CA LEU A 152 -0.45 -6.70 -1.72
C LEU A 152 -0.50 -6.09 -3.12
N TYR A 153 -1.66 -6.14 -3.78
CA TYR A 153 -1.79 -5.77 -5.19
C TYR A 153 -2.77 -4.61 -5.40
N PHE A 154 -2.22 -3.41 -5.64
CA PHE A 154 -2.94 -2.13 -5.80
C PHE A 154 -2.49 -1.38 -7.06
N PRO A 155 -2.63 -1.98 -8.25
CA PRO A 155 -2.07 -1.46 -9.50
C PRO A 155 -2.56 -0.07 -9.87
N ASN A 156 -3.80 0.28 -9.55
CA ASN A 156 -4.36 1.58 -9.88
C ASN A 156 -4.31 2.60 -8.74
N LEU A 157 -3.60 2.30 -7.65
CA LEU A 157 -3.47 3.25 -6.53
C LEU A 157 -2.75 4.48 -7.03
N ARG A 158 -3.40 5.64 -7.04
CA ARG A 158 -2.83 6.91 -7.53
C ARG A 158 -2.24 7.74 -6.40
N GLU A 159 -2.87 7.69 -5.23
CA GLU A 159 -2.53 8.52 -4.09
C GLU A 159 -2.62 7.75 -2.77
N ILE A 160 -1.55 7.85 -1.99
CA ILE A 160 -1.58 7.56 -0.55
C ILE A 160 -1.67 8.92 0.15
N TRP A 161 -2.70 9.09 0.96
CA TRP A 161 -2.94 10.34 1.67
C TRP A 161 -2.96 10.11 3.19
N LEU A 162 -2.25 10.98 3.92
CA LEU A 162 -2.20 10.97 5.37
C LEU A 162 -2.48 12.39 5.89
N GLN A 163 -3.41 12.49 6.83
CA GLN A 163 -4.05 13.76 7.18
C GLN A 163 -3.29 14.56 8.24
N ASN A 164 -2.48 13.93 9.10
CA ASN A 164 -1.79 14.59 10.23
C ASN A 164 -0.69 13.72 10.87
N VAL A 165 0.03 14.32 11.83
CA VAL A 165 1.05 13.68 12.69
C VAL A 165 0.54 12.39 13.34
N GLY A 166 1.34 11.33 13.30
CA GLY A 166 1.12 10.06 14.01
C GLY A 166 0.41 8.99 13.19
N ARG A 167 0.10 9.29 11.92
CA ARG A 167 -0.62 8.39 11.02
C ARG A 167 0.36 7.52 10.25
N LYS A 168 -0.01 6.27 10.06
CA LYS A 168 0.83 5.28 9.37
C LYS A 168 0.04 4.71 8.21
N SER A 169 0.67 4.24 7.14
CA SER A 169 0.02 3.42 6.12
C SER A 169 1.04 2.43 5.60
N PHE A 170 0.65 1.22 5.20
CA PHE A 170 1.59 0.19 4.76
C PHE A 170 2.69 -0.06 5.83
N TYR A 171 2.28 -0.08 7.09
CA TYR A 171 3.18 -0.17 8.25
C TYR A 171 3.15 -1.57 8.86
N GLY A 172 4.28 -2.09 9.34
CA GLY A 172 4.32 -3.37 10.05
C GLY A 172 3.99 -4.58 9.17
N LEU A 173 4.49 -4.57 7.93
CA LEU A 173 4.27 -5.61 6.92
C LEU A 173 5.47 -6.58 6.88
N LYS A 174 5.70 -7.26 8.00
CA LYS A 174 6.94 -8.02 8.26
C LYS A 174 7.14 -9.26 7.38
N SER A 175 6.10 -9.79 6.75
CA SER A 175 6.19 -10.93 5.81
C SER A 175 5.93 -10.53 4.35
N ALA A 176 5.79 -9.24 4.05
CA ALA A 176 5.45 -8.81 2.69
C ALA A 176 6.58 -9.12 1.72
N LYS A 177 6.32 -9.95 0.71
CA LYS A 177 7.26 -10.24 -0.38
C LYS A 177 7.07 -9.29 -1.55
N HIS A 178 5.82 -8.89 -1.80
CA HIS A 178 5.46 -8.04 -2.94
C HIS A 178 4.42 -6.99 -2.54
N LEU A 179 4.70 -5.74 -2.89
CA LEU A 179 3.78 -4.61 -2.76
C LEU A 179 3.69 -3.87 -4.10
N TYR A 180 2.53 -3.94 -4.76
CA TYR A 180 2.32 -3.35 -6.07
C TYR A 180 1.52 -2.06 -5.97
N ILE A 181 2.16 -0.93 -6.27
CA ILE A 181 1.60 0.43 -6.27
C ILE A 181 2.10 1.21 -7.50
N ALA A 182 2.22 0.54 -8.65
CA ALA A 182 2.92 1.06 -9.83
C ALA A 182 2.30 2.32 -10.43
N ASN A 183 1.01 2.60 -10.21
CA ASN A 183 0.38 3.86 -10.65
C ASN A 183 0.36 4.95 -9.57
N CYS A 184 1.02 4.73 -8.42
CA CYS A 184 1.01 5.68 -7.31
C CYS A 184 1.98 6.80 -7.62
N LYS A 185 1.43 7.99 -7.92
CA LYS A 185 2.20 9.18 -8.29
C LYS A 185 2.35 10.15 -7.13
N LYS A 186 1.59 9.95 -6.06
CA LYS A 186 1.54 10.85 -4.92
C LYS A 186 1.61 10.09 -3.61
N LEU A 187 2.72 10.27 -2.92
CA LEU A 187 2.87 9.92 -1.51
C LEU A 187 2.62 11.16 -0.64
N PRO A 188 2.24 10.99 0.62
CA PRO A 188 2.14 12.09 1.58
C PRO A 188 3.46 12.85 1.62
N GLU A 189 3.38 14.15 1.48
CA GLU A 189 4.51 15.02 1.72
C GLU A 189 4.97 14.87 3.18
N ILE A 190 6.26 15.09 3.44
CA ILE A 190 6.80 15.13 4.81
C ILE A 190 6.34 16.45 5.46
N TYR A 191 5.04 16.60 5.67
CA TYR A 191 4.49 17.78 6.33
C TYR A 191 4.53 17.56 7.84
N LYS A 192 5.16 18.50 8.55
CA LYS A 192 5.14 18.65 10.02
C LYS A 192 5.66 17.43 10.78
N GLY A 193 6.97 17.24 10.72
CA GLY A 193 7.67 16.41 11.69
C GLY A 193 7.98 15.00 11.28
N TYR A 194 9.27 14.83 11.01
CA TYR A 194 10.03 13.62 10.73
C TYR A 194 9.62 12.34 11.49
N ASN A 195 8.89 12.44 12.61
CA ASN A 195 8.71 11.33 13.53
C ASN A 195 7.30 10.72 13.58
N SER A 196 6.40 11.10 12.68
CA SER A 196 4.99 10.81 12.95
C SER A 196 4.20 10.23 11.78
N LEU A 197 4.59 10.53 10.54
CA LEU A 197 4.10 9.80 9.40
C LEU A 197 5.00 8.59 9.16
N HIS A 198 4.39 7.42 8.97
CA HIS A 198 5.13 6.19 8.71
C HIS A 198 4.51 5.44 7.54
N ILE A 199 5.21 5.46 6.41
CA ILE A 199 4.85 4.71 5.22
C ILE A 199 5.96 3.71 4.93
N PHE A 200 5.57 2.47 4.61
CA PHE A 200 6.49 1.36 4.34
C PHE A 200 7.47 1.04 5.48
N ASN A 201 7.21 1.58 6.67
CA ASN A 201 8.07 1.38 7.82
C ASN A 201 7.77 0.01 8.44
N GLN A 202 8.82 -0.73 8.81
CA GLN A 202 8.75 -2.14 9.20
C GLN A 202 8.19 -3.05 8.09
N ILE A 203 8.52 -2.75 6.84
CA ILE A 203 8.34 -3.71 5.73
C ILE A 203 9.43 -4.80 5.81
N SER A 204 9.16 -5.97 5.23
CA SER A 204 10.13 -7.07 5.25
C SER A 204 11.40 -6.75 4.45
N ASN A 205 12.54 -7.30 4.91
CA ASN A 205 13.78 -7.29 4.14
C ASN A 205 13.62 -8.13 2.87
N GLY A 206 14.01 -7.56 1.73
CA GLY A 206 13.84 -8.17 0.41
C GLY A 206 12.44 -7.98 -0.19
N CYS A 207 11.52 -7.27 0.48
CA CYS A 207 10.22 -6.95 -0.10
C CYS A 207 10.39 -6.17 -1.41
N LYS A 208 9.79 -6.66 -2.50
CA LYS A 208 9.75 -5.97 -3.79
C LYS A 208 8.58 -4.97 -3.80
N ILE A 209 8.89 -3.68 -3.83
CA ILE A 209 7.93 -2.60 -3.97
C ILE A 209 7.96 -2.13 -5.42
N TYR A 210 6.85 -2.36 -6.14
CA TYR A 210 6.66 -1.89 -7.51
C TYR A 210 6.00 -0.51 -7.45
N ALA A 211 6.76 0.54 -7.76
CA ALA A 211 6.35 1.93 -7.62
C ALA A 211 6.38 2.66 -8.97
N ASN A 212 5.63 3.75 -9.08
CA ASN A 212 5.62 4.54 -10.31
C ASN A 212 7.01 5.17 -10.56
N PRO A 213 7.54 5.18 -11.79
CA PRO A 213 8.81 5.85 -12.11
C PRO A 213 8.83 7.35 -11.76
N ALA A 214 7.69 8.04 -11.71
CA ALA A 214 7.62 9.42 -11.23
C ALA A 214 8.04 9.56 -9.76
N LEU A 215 8.00 8.48 -8.97
CA LEU A 215 8.52 8.44 -7.61
C LEU A 215 10.00 8.07 -7.52
N GLU A 216 10.65 7.70 -8.64
CA GLU A 216 12.10 7.43 -8.71
C GLU A 216 12.91 8.72 -8.77
N LYS A 217 12.35 9.77 -9.39
CA LYS A 217 13.00 11.08 -9.53
C LYS A 217 12.51 12.04 -8.46
N GLY A 218 12.89 11.76 -7.22
CA GLY A 218 12.64 12.65 -6.10
C GLY A 218 13.38 13.97 -6.26
N GLN A 219 12.81 15.03 -5.68
CA GLN A 219 13.43 16.34 -5.57
C GLN A 219 14.78 16.24 -4.85
N ALA A 220 15.78 16.98 -5.33
CA ALA A 220 17.03 17.13 -4.59
C ALA A 220 16.73 17.82 -3.25
N TYR A 221 17.37 17.38 -2.17
CA TYR A 221 17.12 17.95 -0.85
C TYR A 221 18.39 18.07 -0.02
N CYS A 222 18.38 18.97 0.96
CA CYS A 222 19.38 19.08 2.01
C CYS A 222 18.68 19.20 3.36
N GLU A 223 19.28 18.66 4.41
CA GLU A 223 18.73 18.66 5.76
C GLU A 223 19.69 19.33 6.75
N TYR A 224 19.12 20.18 7.61
CA TYR A 224 19.85 20.99 8.56
C TYR A 224 19.24 20.89 9.95
N ILE A 225 20.09 20.74 10.97
CA ILE A 225 19.72 20.88 12.37
C ILE A 225 20.05 22.29 12.85
N VAL A 226 19.06 23.18 12.85
CA VAL A 226 19.14 24.55 13.35
C VAL A 226 19.16 24.56 14.88
N GLY A 227 20.34 24.72 15.47
CA GLY A 227 20.48 24.96 16.91
C GLY A 227 20.42 26.45 17.23
N SER A 228 21.17 26.91 18.23
CA SER A 228 21.12 28.32 18.67
C SER A 228 21.61 29.26 17.57
N LEU A 229 20.87 30.34 17.34
CA LEU A 229 21.19 31.38 16.36
C LEU A 229 21.30 32.73 17.09
N VAL A 230 22.13 33.62 16.58
CA VAL A 230 22.22 35.03 16.99
C VAL A 230 21.93 35.95 15.80
N ALA A 231 21.53 37.18 16.07
CA ALA A 231 21.32 38.16 15.01
C ALA A 231 22.62 38.36 14.21
N GLY A 232 22.51 38.31 12.88
CA GLY A 232 23.62 38.35 11.94
C GLY A 232 24.13 36.99 11.46
N ASP A 233 23.72 35.87 12.08
CA ASP A 233 23.98 34.54 11.50
C ASP A 233 23.33 34.44 10.12
N THR A 234 23.98 33.73 9.18
CA THR A 234 23.46 33.58 7.82
C THR A 234 23.26 32.11 7.46
N PHE A 235 22.17 31.84 6.75
CA PHE A 235 21.86 30.56 6.16
C PHE A 235 21.87 30.75 4.64
N THR A 236 22.74 30.05 3.91
CA THR A 236 22.75 30.12 2.45
C THR A 236 22.36 28.79 1.85
N VAL A 237 21.36 28.80 0.97
CA VAL A 237 20.93 27.62 0.23
C VAL A 237 20.58 28.04 -1.18
N ASN A 238 21.09 27.32 -2.18
CA ASN A 238 20.86 27.64 -3.59
C ASN A 238 21.27 29.08 -3.93
N ASP A 239 22.43 29.53 -3.42
CA ASP A 239 22.95 30.90 -3.55
C ASP A 239 22.04 32.03 -3.01
N LEU A 240 20.98 31.66 -2.28
CA LEU A 240 20.13 32.59 -1.57
C LEU A 240 20.55 32.64 -0.11
N THR A 241 20.98 33.82 0.34
CA THR A 241 21.30 34.08 1.75
C THR A 241 20.07 34.58 2.49
N TYR A 242 19.88 34.01 3.70
CA TYR A 242 18.87 34.34 4.68
C TYR A 242 19.57 34.75 5.98
N THR A 243 19.27 35.95 6.50
CA THR A 243 19.95 36.52 7.68
C THR A 243 19.06 36.42 8.90
N ALA A 244 19.59 35.87 9.98
CA ALA A 244 18.92 35.83 11.28
C ALA A 244 18.82 37.24 11.86
N VAL A 245 17.64 37.63 12.32
CA VAL A 245 17.38 38.93 12.97
C VAL A 245 16.63 38.73 14.29
N ASP A 246 16.89 39.56 15.28
CA ASP A 246 16.21 39.57 16.59
C ASP A 246 14.99 40.51 16.62
N ARG A 247 14.42 40.76 15.44
CA ARG A 247 13.26 41.60 15.18
C ARG A 247 12.42 40.95 14.08
N ALA A 248 11.25 41.52 13.79
CA ALA A 248 10.48 41.12 12.62
C ALA A 248 11.35 41.24 11.35
N ALA A 249 11.30 40.20 10.51
CA ALA A 249 11.95 40.17 9.20
C ALA A 249 11.36 41.27 8.29
N LEU A 250 12.21 42.00 7.59
CA LEU A 250 11.76 43.05 6.64
C LEU A 250 11.26 42.46 5.32
N ASP A 251 11.85 41.34 4.91
CA ASP A 251 11.56 40.64 3.67
C ASP A 251 11.96 39.15 3.78
N THR A 252 11.92 38.43 2.66
CA THR A 252 12.24 36.99 2.57
C THR A 252 13.74 36.69 2.67
N SER A 253 14.61 37.70 2.69
CA SER A 253 16.06 37.54 2.93
C SER A 253 16.43 37.59 4.41
N GLU A 254 15.46 37.86 5.30
CA GLU A 254 15.61 37.83 6.75
C GLU A 254 14.70 36.76 7.37
N PHE A 255 15.07 36.26 8.55
CA PHE A 255 14.18 35.45 9.37
C PHE A 255 14.35 35.74 10.86
N ASP A 256 13.22 35.86 11.56
CA ASP A 256 13.19 36.22 12.98
C ASP A 256 13.58 35.02 13.86
N ILE A 257 14.57 35.21 14.75
CA ILE A 257 15.05 34.18 15.68
C ILE A 257 14.48 34.29 17.10
N SER A 258 13.67 35.32 17.39
CA SER A 258 13.09 35.58 18.71
C SER A 258 12.14 34.48 19.17
N THR A 259 11.40 33.88 18.24
CA THR A 259 10.47 32.77 18.46
C THR A 259 10.47 31.86 17.22
N ALA A 260 10.28 30.54 17.39
CA ALA A 260 10.08 29.59 16.29
C ALA A 260 11.08 29.68 15.10
N LYS A 261 12.37 29.93 15.36
CA LYS A 261 13.42 30.18 14.33
C LYS A 261 13.41 29.31 13.06
N THR A 262 13.12 28.02 13.17
CA THR A 262 13.05 27.10 12.01
C THR A 262 11.81 27.29 11.17
N GLU A 263 10.68 27.62 11.79
CA GLU A 263 9.44 27.99 11.12
C GLU A 263 9.63 29.27 10.33
N HIS A 264 10.25 30.28 10.95
CA HIS A 264 10.52 31.55 10.28
C HIS A 264 11.52 31.40 9.13
N LEU A 265 12.58 30.61 9.28
CA LEU A 265 13.50 30.31 8.18
C LEU A 265 12.78 29.58 7.03
N ALA A 266 11.96 28.56 7.33
CA ALA A 266 11.21 27.86 6.30
C ALA A 266 10.17 28.77 5.63
N TYR A 267 9.53 29.66 6.38
CA TYR A 267 8.64 30.67 5.81
C TYR A 267 9.38 31.62 4.86
N ALA A 268 10.55 32.12 5.27
CA ALA A 268 11.39 32.97 4.44
C ALA A 268 11.73 32.28 3.11
N ILE A 269 12.23 31.04 3.15
CA ILE A 269 12.54 30.24 1.95
C ILE A 269 11.31 29.99 1.07
N ASN A 270 10.17 29.60 1.66
CA ASN A 270 8.97 29.24 0.88
C ASN A 270 8.27 30.43 0.22
N ASN A 271 8.44 31.64 0.75
CA ASN A 271 7.86 32.86 0.19
C ASN A 271 8.88 33.65 -0.62
N ASP A 272 10.13 33.20 -0.69
CA ASP A 272 11.18 33.85 -1.46
C ASP A 272 10.90 33.73 -2.95
N GLU A 273 10.65 34.86 -3.61
CA GLU A 273 10.44 34.92 -5.06
C GLU A 273 11.76 34.92 -5.84
N ARG A 274 12.91 35.09 -5.15
CA ARG A 274 14.23 34.98 -5.77
C ARG A 274 14.45 33.54 -6.26
N VAL A 275 15.10 33.41 -7.41
CA VAL A 275 15.47 32.11 -7.98
C VAL A 275 16.97 31.95 -7.83
N GLY A 276 17.38 30.88 -7.15
CA GLY A 276 18.78 30.50 -7.04
C GLY A 276 19.29 29.75 -8.27
N GLU A 277 20.49 29.19 -8.21
CA GLU A 277 21.09 28.47 -9.35
C GLU A 277 20.30 27.22 -9.79
N ILE A 278 19.68 26.51 -8.85
CA ILE A 278 19.03 25.19 -9.01
C ILE A 278 17.49 25.34 -9.05
N GLY A 279 16.98 26.53 -9.36
CA GLY A 279 15.54 26.78 -9.46
C GLY A 279 14.84 27.10 -8.13
N LYS A 280 13.56 26.76 -8.02
CA LYS A 280 12.72 27.14 -6.86
C LYS A 280 12.94 26.20 -5.67
N LEU A 281 12.99 26.79 -4.49
CA LEU A 281 13.12 26.07 -3.23
C LEU A 281 11.77 25.84 -2.56
N LYS A 282 11.71 24.75 -1.80
CA LYS A 282 10.64 24.46 -0.83
C LYS A 282 11.27 24.02 0.47
N ALA A 283 11.00 24.73 1.56
CA ALA A 283 11.47 24.38 2.89
C ALA A 283 10.37 23.72 3.73
N LEU A 284 10.73 22.66 4.45
CA LEU A 284 9.91 21.95 5.41
C LEU A 284 10.62 21.97 6.76
N PHE A 285 9.92 22.25 7.86
CA PHE A 285 10.55 22.33 9.18
C PHE A 285 9.89 21.43 10.22
N TYR A 286 10.67 21.05 11.24
CA TYR A 286 10.19 20.40 12.44
C TYR A 286 11.13 20.56 13.63
N LYS A 287 10.63 21.17 14.71
CA LYS A 287 11.44 21.49 15.88
C LYS A 287 12.70 22.23 15.44
N ASN A 288 13.87 21.64 15.61
CA ASN A 288 15.16 22.20 15.24
C ASN A 288 15.65 21.70 13.87
N ASN A 289 14.86 20.99 13.08
CA ASN A 289 15.26 20.49 11.77
C ASN A 289 14.58 21.29 10.64
N ILE A 290 15.30 21.53 9.56
CA ILE A 290 14.76 22.07 8.30
C ILE A 290 15.28 21.23 7.14
N MET A 291 14.37 20.80 6.27
CA MET A 291 14.65 20.18 4.98
C MET A 291 14.40 21.23 3.91
N VAL A 292 15.35 21.44 3.01
CA VAL A 292 15.14 22.29 1.84
C VAL A 292 15.19 21.41 0.60
N GLN A 293 14.16 21.48 -0.23
CA GLN A 293 14.01 20.75 -1.48
C GLN A 293 14.13 21.72 -2.65
N SER A 294 14.73 21.26 -3.75
CA SER A 294 14.68 21.97 -5.04
C SER A 294 13.68 21.29 -5.98
N SER A 295 12.97 22.08 -6.79
CA SER A 295 12.14 21.58 -7.88
C SER A 295 12.92 20.91 -9.01
N GLU A 296 14.24 21.13 -9.08
CA GLU A 296 15.12 20.60 -10.11
C GLU A 296 15.93 19.43 -9.59
N THR A 297 16.36 18.56 -10.51
CA THR A 297 17.27 17.46 -10.19
C THR A 297 18.64 18.04 -9.86
N GLY A 298 19.19 17.70 -8.69
CA GLY A 298 20.53 18.14 -8.32
C GLY A 298 21.55 17.51 -9.26
N GLU A 299 22.34 18.34 -9.94
CA GLU A 299 23.56 17.87 -10.58
C GLU A 299 24.67 17.65 -9.52
N LEU A 300 25.63 16.78 -9.83
CA LEU A 300 26.82 16.57 -9.01
C LEU A 300 27.62 17.89 -8.97
N GLY A 301 27.55 18.63 -7.85
CA GLY A 301 28.28 19.90 -7.67
C GLY A 301 27.57 20.99 -6.87
N ASN A 302 26.31 20.78 -6.49
CA ASN A 302 25.43 21.80 -5.93
C ASN A 302 25.64 22.06 -4.42
N GLU A 303 26.70 22.80 -4.08
CA GLU A 303 27.09 23.18 -2.71
C GLU A 303 26.01 23.98 -1.98
N THR A 304 25.77 23.63 -0.71
CA THR A 304 25.06 24.45 0.26
C THR A 304 26.08 25.02 1.23
N LYS A 305 26.05 26.35 1.44
CA LYS A 305 27.07 27.08 2.21
C LYS A 305 26.47 27.67 3.48
N HIS A 306 27.27 27.67 4.54
CA HIS A 306 26.87 28.23 5.82
C HIS A 306 27.94 29.16 6.36
N SER A 307 27.54 30.28 6.97
CA SER A 307 28.43 31.20 7.65
C SER A 307 27.80 31.68 8.95
N TYR A 308 28.46 31.38 10.07
CA TYR A 308 28.02 31.71 11.44
C TYR A 308 28.92 32.75 12.08
N ILE A 309 28.34 33.60 12.91
CA ILE A 309 29.06 34.58 13.72
C ILE A 309 29.33 34.03 15.15
N GLY A 310 28.54 33.05 15.63
CA GLY A 310 28.71 32.41 16.96
C GLY A 310 29.38 31.02 16.96
N ASP A 311 29.62 30.46 18.16
CA ASP A 311 30.24 29.12 18.43
C ASP A 311 29.40 27.90 18.00
N PHE A 312 28.49 28.08 17.05
CA PHE A 312 27.49 27.07 16.73
C PHE A 312 28.01 26.00 15.75
N VAL A 313 27.82 24.72 16.11
CA VAL A 313 28.02 23.58 15.21
C VAL A 313 26.68 23.17 14.63
N LEU A 314 26.42 23.56 13.38
CA LEU A 314 25.36 22.92 12.61
C LEU A 314 25.84 21.50 12.31
N LYS A 315 25.28 20.51 13.00
CA LYS A 315 25.39 19.12 12.56
C LYS A 315 24.51 19.01 11.33
N SER A 316 25.04 19.35 10.15
CA SER A 316 24.45 18.82 8.93
C SER A 316 24.45 17.31 9.11
N SER A 317 23.39 16.64 8.67
CA SER A 317 23.46 15.21 8.45
C SER A 317 24.39 14.97 7.26
N SER A 318 25.69 15.20 7.44
CA SER A 318 26.81 14.86 6.55
C SER A 318 26.87 15.47 5.14
N ALA A 319 25.88 16.26 4.67
CA ALA A 319 25.93 16.83 3.32
C ALA A 319 26.02 18.36 3.32
N THR A 320 27.09 18.87 2.70
CA THR A 320 27.32 20.28 2.34
C THR A 320 26.78 20.60 0.95
N HIS A 321 25.90 19.76 0.41
CA HIS A 321 25.39 19.83 -0.95
C HIS A 321 23.95 19.30 -0.96
N PHE A 322 23.14 19.73 -1.93
CA PHE A 322 21.87 19.05 -2.20
C PHE A 322 22.15 17.58 -2.54
N ILE A 323 21.49 16.66 -1.85
CA ILE A 323 21.52 15.22 -2.10
C ILE A 323 20.30 14.85 -2.94
N GLY A 324 20.48 14.06 -3.99
CA GLY A 324 19.36 13.50 -4.77
C GLY A 324 19.03 14.28 -6.05
N GLY A 325 17.81 14.11 -6.56
CA GLY A 325 17.40 14.51 -7.92
C GLY A 325 17.12 13.32 -8.84
N ASN A 326 17.78 12.19 -8.58
CA ASN A 326 17.52 10.88 -9.20
C ASN A 326 17.28 9.80 -8.12
N GLU A 327 16.98 10.21 -6.90
CA GLU A 327 16.71 9.28 -5.79
C GLU A 327 15.21 9.08 -5.62
N PRO A 328 14.76 7.86 -5.27
CA PRO A 328 13.37 7.61 -4.95
C PRO A 328 12.85 8.55 -3.87
N SER A 329 11.53 8.80 -3.90
CA SER A 329 10.84 9.55 -2.86
C SER A 329 11.25 9.09 -1.46
N TYR A 330 11.29 10.03 -0.50
CA TYR A 330 11.80 9.78 0.85
C TYR A 330 11.25 8.48 1.50
N TRP A 331 9.97 8.18 1.33
CA TRP A 331 9.36 6.97 1.89
C TRP A 331 9.88 5.68 1.25
N LEU A 332 10.11 5.68 -0.07
CA LEU A 332 10.70 4.54 -0.76
C LEU A 332 12.18 4.39 -0.40
N LYS A 333 12.91 5.51 -0.27
CA LYS A 333 14.29 5.52 0.24
C LYS A 333 14.35 4.92 1.64
N LEU A 334 13.46 5.31 2.55
CA LEU A 334 13.38 4.74 3.90
C LEU A 334 13.07 3.24 3.87
N ALA A 335 12.17 2.79 2.99
CA ALA A 335 11.90 1.36 2.79
C ALA A 335 13.15 0.59 2.36
N ARG A 336 13.89 1.13 1.38
CA ARG A 336 15.13 0.54 0.85
C ARG A 336 16.24 0.53 1.89
N ASP A 337 16.59 1.70 2.43
CA ASP A 337 17.80 1.92 3.21
C ASP A 337 17.66 1.40 4.65
N ASN A 338 16.49 1.55 5.27
CA ASN A 338 16.29 1.16 6.67
C ASN A 338 15.68 -0.24 6.84
N PHE A 339 14.97 -0.75 5.82
CA PHE A 339 14.25 -2.03 5.92
C PHE A 339 14.68 -3.05 4.86
N GLY A 340 15.57 -2.70 3.94
CA GLY A 340 16.10 -3.63 2.94
C GLY A 340 15.11 -3.97 1.82
N ALA A 341 14.11 -3.12 1.57
CA ALA A 341 13.19 -3.31 0.45
C ALA A 341 13.92 -3.15 -0.90
N GLN A 342 13.46 -3.90 -1.91
CA GLN A 342 13.88 -3.76 -3.30
C GLN A 342 12.86 -2.88 -4.03
N LEU A 343 13.33 -1.81 -4.65
CA LEU A 343 12.47 -0.92 -5.44
C LEU A 343 12.50 -1.36 -6.90
N ILE A 344 11.32 -1.51 -7.49
CA ILE A 344 11.13 -1.82 -8.90
C ILE A 344 10.27 -0.70 -9.48
N PHE A 345 10.73 -0.10 -10.58
CA PHE A 345 10.01 0.95 -11.30
C PHE A 345 9.60 0.40 -12.67
N PRO A 346 8.40 -0.18 -12.82
CA PRO A 346 7.91 -0.62 -14.11
C PRO A 346 7.82 0.59 -15.05
N ASN A 347 8.38 0.48 -16.26
CA ASN A 347 8.22 1.53 -17.25
C ASN A 347 6.78 1.52 -17.79
N ASP A 348 6.11 2.68 -17.73
CA ASP A 348 4.73 2.89 -18.19
C ASP A 348 4.53 2.74 -19.73
N LEU A 349 5.53 2.23 -20.47
CA LEU A 349 5.66 2.47 -21.91
C LEU A 349 5.44 1.28 -22.85
N GLU A 350 5.16 0.07 -22.37
CA GLU A 350 4.92 -1.06 -23.28
C GLU A 350 3.68 -1.87 -22.90
N ASP A 351 2.96 -2.34 -23.92
CA ASP A 351 1.94 -3.37 -23.77
C ASP A 351 2.52 -4.52 -22.94
N PRO A 352 1.77 -5.07 -21.95
CA PRO A 352 2.30 -6.09 -21.06
C PRO A 352 2.85 -7.24 -21.90
N THR A 353 4.17 -7.44 -21.84
CA THR A 353 4.83 -8.47 -22.61
C THR A 353 4.23 -9.82 -22.23
N PRO A 354 3.79 -10.66 -23.18
CA PRO A 354 3.16 -11.92 -22.85
C PRO A 354 4.02 -12.75 -21.89
N VAL A 355 3.44 -13.09 -20.74
CA VAL A 355 4.11 -13.93 -19.74
C VAL A 355 3.80 -15.39 -20.05
N GLY A 356 4.85 -16.20 -20.12
CA GLY A 356 4.73 -17.62 -20.44
C GLY A 356 3.96 -18.41 -19.38
N VAL A 357 3.57 -19.63 -19.76
CA VAL A 357 2.74 -20.52 -18.92
C VAL A 357 3.60 -21.67 -18.37
N PRO A 358 3.61 -21.92 -17.06
CA PRO A 358 4.25 -23.11 -16.48
C PRO A 358 3.65 -24.41 -17.04
N LYS A 359 4.45 -25.46 -17.13
CA LYS A 359 4.01 -26.78 -17.63
C LYS A 359 4.52 -27.92 -16.75
N GLY A 360 3.87 -29.08 -16.78
CA GLY A 360 4.30 -30.27 -16.05
C GLY A 360 4.08 -30.17 -14.55
N LEU A 361 3.01 -29.49 -14.13
CA LEU A 361 2.66 -29.21 -12.75
C LEU A 361 2.42 -30.52 -11.97
N ASN A 362 3.17 -30.71 -10.88
CA ASN A 362 3.00 -31.81 -9.96
C ASN A 362 3.41 -31.43 -8.52
N VAL A 363 3.08 -32.29 -7.57
CA VAL A 363 3.46 -32.12 -6.16
C VAL A 363 4.26 -33.34 -5.67
N SER A 364 5.20 -33.10 -4.76
CA SER A 364 5.96 -34.14 -4.05
C SER A 364 6.02 -33.84 -2.55
N SER A 365 6.63 -34.74 -1.77
CA SER A 365 6.87 -34.57 -0.33
C SER A 365 5.63 -34.12 0.47
N VAL A 366 4.45 -34.60 0.09
CA VAL A 366 3.19 -34.17 0.71
C VAL A 366 3.17 -34.60 2.17
N THR A 367 2.93 -33.65 3.06
CA THR A 367 2.74 -33.88 4.49
C THR A 367 1.29 -33.58 4.88
N SER A 368 0.99 -33.56 6.18
CA SER A 368 -0.31 -33.14 6.69
C SER A 368 -0.56 -31.63 6.52
N THR A 369 0.49 -30.82 6.34
CA THR A 369 0.37 -29.34 6.29
C THR A 369 1.18 -28.69 5.17
N SER A 370 1.86 -29.46 4.33
CA SER A 370 2.72 -28.93 3.26
C SER A 370 2.86 -29.86 2.05
N PHE A 371 3.40 -29.33 0.95
CA PHE A 371 3.91 -30.10 -0.20
C PHE A 371 5.04 -29.32 -0.89
N ASP A 372 5.87 -30.01 -1.67
CA ASP A 372 6.84 -29.40 -2.58
C ASP A 372 6.24 -29.28 -3.98
N LEU A 373 6.36 -28.09 -4.58
CA LEU A 373 5.74 -27.75 -5.86
C LEU A 373 6.72 -27.89 -7.02
N ASN A 374 6.47 -28.82 -7.95
CA ASN A 374 7.35 -29.01 -9.11
C ASN A 374 6.66 -28.69 -10.44
N PHE A 375 7.40 -28.05 -11.34
CA PHE A 375 6.97 -27.72 -12.70
C PHE A 375 8.17 -27.35 -13.57
N THR A 376 7.95 -27.23 -14.87
CA THR A 376 8.90 -26.64 -15.83
C THR A 376 8.59 -25.14 -15.97
N PRO A 377 9.50 -24.25 -15.56
CA PRO A 377 9.37 -22.81 -15.77
C PRO A 377 9.18 -22.46 -17.25
N PRO A 378 8.34 -21.46 -17.58
CA PRO A 378 8.34 -20.92 -18.94
C PRO A 378 9.66 -20.19 -19.23
N MET A 379 9.95 -20.01 -20.52
CA MET A 379 11.01 -19.07 -20.92
C MET A 379 10.68 -17.67 -20.40
N PRO A 380 11.65 -16.97 -19.78
CA PRO A 380 11.44 -15.60 -19.33
C PRO A 380 11.17 -14.66 -20.52
N ASN A 381 10.32 -13.66 -20.30
CA ASN A 381 10.16 -12.56 -21.26
C ASN A 381 11.27 -11.51 -21.03
N VAL A 382 11.16 -10.34 -21.67
CA VAL A 382 12.14 -9.24 -21.51
C VAL A 382 12.24 -8.72 -20.07
N ASN A 383 11.17 -8.86 -19.28
CA ASN A 383 11.13 -8.50 -17.86
C ASN A 383 11.53 -9.67 -16.95
N GLY A 384 11.97 -10.80 -17.50
CA GLY A 384 12.35 -11.99 -16.76
C GLY A 384 11.17 -12.87 -16.33
N ASN A 385 11.43 -13.71 -15.33
CA ASN A 385 10.44 -14.52 -14.64
C ASN A 385 10.73 -14.38 -13.14
N ASN A 386 9.80 -13.79 -12.41
CA ASN A 386 10.06 -13.29 -11.05
C ASN A 386 9.38 -14.14 -9.97
N GLY A 387 8.47 -15.03 -10.36
CA GLY A 387 7.82 -15.97 -9.45
C GLY A 387 6.49 -16.48 -9.96
N TYR A 388 5.76 -17.15 -9.07
CA TYR A 388 4.51 -17.85 -9.37
C TYR A 388 3.49 -17.64 -8.26
N GLU A 389 2.26 -17.29 -8.66
CA GLU A 389 1.12 -17.35 -7.76
C GLU A 389 0.61 -18.78 -7.67
N ILE A 390 0.36 -19.25 -6.45
CA ILE A 390 -0.21 -20.56 -6.17
C ILE A 390 -1.68 -20.41 -5.83
N TRP A 391 -2.53 -21.16 -6.54
CA TRP A 391 -3.96 -21.17 -6.32
C TRP A 391 -4.39 -22.57 -5.92
N LEU A 392 -4.95 -22.68 -4.71
CA LEU A 392 -5.45 -23.93 -4.14
C LEU A 392 -6.94 -23.80 -3.86
N TYR A 393 -7.73 -24.77 -4.30
CA TYR A 393 -9.14 -24.85 -3.99
C TYR A 393 -9.52 -26.24 -3.46
N ASP A 394 -10.12 -26.30 -2.29
CA ASP A 394 -10.52 -27.55 -1.62
C ASP A 394 -11.92 -28.06 -2.04
N GLY A 395 -12.58 -27.37 -2.97
CA GLY A 395 -13.95 -27.69 -3.40
C GLY A 395 -15.05 -27.06 -2.54
N ILE A 396 -14.72 -26.44 -1.40
CA ILE A 396 -15.69 -25.97 -0.39
C ILE A 396 -15.46 -24.50 -0.04
N THR A 397 -14.23 -24.14 0.31
CA THR A 397 -13.82 -22.84 0.82
C THR A 397 -13.91 -21.77 -0.26
N VAL A 398 -14.82 -20.81 -0.12
CA VAL A 398 -15.13 -19.84 -1.18
C VAL A 398 -13.99 -18.88 -1.48
N TRP A 399 -13.30 -18.35 -0.44
CA TRP A 399 -12.26 -17.33 -0.61
C TRP A 399 -11.03 -17.81 -1.41
N GLN A 400 -10.79 -19.12 -1.42
CA GLN A 400 -9.72 -19.76 -2.20
C GLN A 400 -9.86 -19.56 -3.72
N LYS A 401 -11.07 -19.22 -4.20
CA LYS A 401 -11.31 -18.95 -5.64
C LYS A 401 -10.87 -17.57 -6.10
N TYR A 402 -10.66 -16.63 -5.17
CA TYR A 402 -10.53 -15.21 -5.49
C TYR A 402 -9.17 -14.61 -5.15
N THR A 403 -8.34 -15.33 -4.40
CA THR A 403 -7.02 -14.87 -4.01
C THR A 403 -5.99 -15.99 -4.10
N PRO A 404 -4.73 -15.67 -4.43
CA PRO A 404 -3.66 -16.65 -4.38
C PRO A 404 -3.44 -17.11 -2.93
N PHE A 405 -3.18 -18.40 -2.77
CA PHE A 405 -2.88 -19.01 -1.47
C PHE A 405 -1.48 -18.66 -0.98
N ASP A 406 -0.49 -18.67 -1.89
CA ASP A 406 0.91 -18.30 -1.61
C ASP A 406 1.62 -17.82 -2.88
N VAL A 407 2.85 -17.35 -2.71
CA VAL A 407 3.77 -16.96 -3.78
C VAL A 407 5.14 -17.60 -3.55
N ILE A 408 5.65 -18.26 -4.60
CA ILE A 408 6.97 -18.91 -4.64
C ILE A 408 7.83 -18.33 -5.77
N GLU A 409 9.13 -18.57 -5.70
CA GLU A 409 10.10 -18.01 -6.65
C GLU A 409 10.54 -19.05 -7.69
N LYS A 410 10.52 -20.34 -7.35
CA LYS A 410 11.02 -21.41 -8.23
C LYS A 410 10.31 -22.74 -8.02
N SER A 411 10.44 -23.62 -9.02
CA SER A 411 10.08 -25.03 -8.88
C SER A 411 10.95 -25.69 -7.80
N GLY A 412 10.32 -26.56 -7.01
CA GLY A 412 10.89 -27.25 -5.85
C GLY A 412 10.64 -26.53 -4.52
N ASP A 413 10.04 -25.33 -4.52
CA ASP A 413 9.71 -24.62 -3.28
C ASP A 413 8.56 -25.32 -2.51
N THR A 414 8.66 -25.32 -1.17
CA THR A 414 7.66 -25.89 -0.27
C THR A 414 6.52 -24.90 0.02
N VAL A 415 5.28 -25.37 -0.16
CA VAL A 415 4.05 -24.66 0.20
C VAL A 415 3.55 -25.19 1.55
N ASN A 416 3.24 -24.30 2.49
CA ASN A 416 2.90 -24.63 3.89
C ASN A 416 1.49 -24.13 4.29
N ASP A 417 1.11 -24.36 5.54
CA ASP A 417 -0.15 -23.93 6.17
C ASP A 417 -1.41 -24.57 5.56
N LEU A 418 -1.31 -25.81 5.11
CA LEU A 418 -2.45 -26.58 4.62
C LEU A 418 -3.17 -27.26 5.76
N GLU A 419 -4.46 -27.55 5.54
CA GLU A 419 -5.24 -28.39 6.44
C GLU A 419 -5.00 -29.87 6.11
N SER A 420 -4.87 -30.70 7.14
CA SER A 420 -4.62 -32.15 7.01
C SER A 420 -5.83 -32.89 6.44
N GLY A 421 -5.56 -33.95 5.67
CA GLY A 421 -6.57 -34.79 5.04
C GLY A 421 -7.44 -34.12 3.97
N LYS A 422 -7.14 -32.89 3.53
CA LYS A 422 -7.91 -32.16 2.52
C LYS A 422 -7.43 -32.47 1.12
N LYS A 423 -8.40 -32.57 0.20
CA LYS A 423 -8.14 -32.68 -1.24
C LYS A 423 -8.12 -31.26 -1.82
N TYR A 424 -7.07 -30.93 -2.57
CA TYR A 424 -6.93 -29.64 -3.22
C TYR A 424 -6.80 -29.81 -4.74
N THR A 425 -7.47 -28.94 -5.49
CA THR A 425 -7.14 -28.62 -6.87
C THR A 425 -6.13 -27.48 -6.86
N LEU A 426 -4.99 -27.70 -7.51
CA LEU A 426 -3.86 -26.79 -7.60
C LEU A 426 -3.69 -26.30 -9.04
N LYS A 427 -3.46 -25.01 -9.21
CA LYS A 427 -2.94 -24.40 -10.43
C LYS A 427 -2.01 -23.25 -10.10
N ILE A 428 -1.15 -22.90 -11.05
CA ILE A 428 -0.19 -21.81 -10.88
C ILE A 428 -0.20 -20.89 -12.10
N ARG A 429 0.27 -19.65 -11.93
CA ARG A 429 0.59 -18.76 -13.04
C ARG A 429 1.84 -17.98 -12.73
N THR A 430 2.64 -17.75 -13.77
CA THR A 430 3.87 -16.95 -13.67
C THR A 430 3.55 -15.47 -13.61
N PHE A 431 4.40 -14.71 -12.92
CA PHE A 431 4.51 -13.26 -13.11
C PHE A 431 5.94 -12.85 -13.46
N ASP A 432 6.07 -11.81 -14.28
CA ASP A 432 7.37 -11.28 -14.70
C ASP A 432 7.93 -10.24 -13.71
N GLY A 433 9.06 -9.62 -14.04
CA GLY A 433 9.71 -8.59 -13.22
C GLY A 433 8.89 -7.33 -13.01
N PHE A 434 7.79 -7.12 -13.75
CA PHE A 434 6.83 -6.02 -13.57
C PHE A 434 5.47 -6.52 -13.06
N TYR A 435 5.40 -7.77 -12.62
CA TYR A 435 4.17 -8.40 -12.13
C TYR A 435 3.06 -8.54 -13.19
N ASN A 436 3.41 -8.56 -14.47
CA ASN A 436 2.47 -8.96 -15.51
C ASN A 436 2.12 -10.42 -15.30
N LEU A 437 0.84 -10.78 -15.33
CA LEU A 437 0.37 -12.13 -15.02
C LEU A 437 0.23 -12.97 -16.29
N GLY A 438 0.82 -14.16 -16.27
CA GLY A 438 0.62 -15.19 -17.29
C GLY A 438 -0.74 -15.89 -17.16
N LYS A 439 -1.03 -16.74 -18.14
CA LYS A 439 -2.17 -17.67 -18.02
C LYS A 439 -1.87 -18.74 -16.96
N PHE A 440 -2.94 -19.32 -16.43
CA PHE A 440 -2.81 -20.49 -15.56
C PHE A 440 -2.25 -21.69 -16.31
N SER A 441 -1.45 -22.50 -15.60
CA SER A 441 -1.06 -23.85 -15.99
C SER A 441 -2.28 -24.78 -16.08
N GLU A 442 -2.04 -26.01 -16.50
CA GLU A 442 -2.93 -27.13 -16.19
C GLU A 442 -3.18 -27.25 -14.68
N GLU A 443 -4.32 -27.85 -14.32
CA GLU A 443 -4.65 -28.15 -12.94
C GLU A 443 -4.12 -29.54 -12.54
N THR A 444 -3.70 -29.67 -11.29
CA THR A 444 -3.37 -30.96 -10.67
C THR A 444 -4.13 -31.12 -9.36
N VAL A 445 -4.28 -32.35 -8.90
CA VAL A 445 -5.08 -32.67 -7.71
C VAL A 445 -4.27 -33.54 -6.77
N PHE A 446 -4.26 -33.18 -5.49
CA PHE A 446 -3.58 -33.96 -4.45
C PHE A 446 -4.37 -33.93 -3.14
N LYS A 447 -3.95 -34.76 -2.18
CA LYS A 447 -4.53 -34.81 -0.84
C LYS A 447 -3.41 -34.71 0.19
N THR A 448 -3.55 -33.82 1.18
CA THR A 448 -2.65 -33.79 2.33
C THR A 448 -2.79 -35.05 3.17
N LEU A 449 -1.71 -35.44 3.87
CA LEU A 449 -1.69 -36.65 4.69
C LEU A 449 -2.65 -36.56 5.89
#